data_AF-A0A354FDB3-F1
#
_entry.id   AF-A0A354FDB3-F1
#
_cell.length_a   1.000
_cell.length_b   1.000
_cell.length_c   1.000
_cell.angle_alpha   90.00
_cell.angle_beta   90.00
_cell.angle_gamma   90.00
#
_symmetry.space_group_name_H-M   'P 1'
#
loop_
_entity.id
_entity.type
_entity.pdbx_description
1 polymer ?
#
loop_
_entity_poly.entity_id
_entity_poly.type
_entity_poly.pdbx_seq_one_letter_code
_entity_poly.pdbx_strand_id
1 'polypeptide(L)'
;MRYFLIAVTFLTRLPVTFGGKDNYQAEDFQKSIYFFPLIGLIIGLILWGSYYLLDLVFPKMISAALLLLIYVLLTGGLHLDGLIDTVDGV
;
A
#
# COMPACT_ATOMS: atom_id res chain seq x y z
N MET A 1 1.30 12.19 14.68
CA MET A 1 0.62 10.91 14.38
C MET A 1 -0.44 11.04 13.31
N ARG A 2 -1.29 12.09 13.32
CA ARG A 2 -2.29 12.32 12.25
C ARG A 2 -1.73 12.14 10.83
N TYR A 3 -0.72 12.92 10.42
CA TYR A 3 -0.14 12.84 9.07
C TYR A 3 0.36 11.44 8.65
N PHE A 4 0.94 10.69 9.59
CA PHE A 4 1.36 9.32 9.35
C PHE A 4 0.15 8.41 9.05
N LEU A 5 -0.91 8.53 9.84
CA LEU A 5 -2.14 7.76 9.64
C LEU A 5 -2.81 8.13 8.30
N ILE A 6 -2.78 9.40 7.90
CA ILE A 6 -3.24 9.84 6.57
C ILE A 6 -2.44 9.13 5.46
N ALA A 7 -1.11 9.10 5.58
CA ALA A 7 -0.26 8.42 4.61
C ALA A 7 -0.54 6.90 4.56
N VAL A 8 -0.78 6.26 5.71
CA VAL A 8 -1.19 4.84 5.78
C VAL A 8 -2.51 4.63 5.04
N THR A 9 -3.54 5.44 5.31
CA THR A 9 -4.84 5.29 4.65
C THR A 9 -4.82 5.60 3.17
N PHE A 10 -3.88 6.44 2.72
CA PHE A 10 -3.74 6.76 1.31
C PHE A 10 -3.03 5.65 0.54
N LEU A 11 -1.89 5.15 1.05
CA LEU A 11 -1.07 4.16 0.36
C LEU A 11 -1.49 2.71 0.61
N THR A 12 -2.33 2.45 1.62
CA THR A 12 -2.78 1.11 2.00
C THR A 12 -4.28 1.04 2.22
N ARG A 13 -4.85 -0.17 2.10
CA ARG A 13 -6.26 -0.47 2.37
C ARG A 13 -6.54 -0.78 3.85
N LEU A 14 -5.58 -0.52 4.75
CA LEU A 14 -5.76 -0.84 6.16
C LEU A 14 -6.79 0.11 6.79
N PRO A 15 -7.84 -0.43 7.46
CA PRO A 15 -8.83 0.42 8.12
C PRO A 15 -8.20 1.09 9.33
N VAL A 16 -8.04 2.41 9.27
CA VAL A 16 -7.54 3.23 10.38
C VAL A 16 -8.71 4.02 10.97
N THR A 17 -9.03 3.77 12.24
CA THR A 17 -10.06 4.51 12.96
C THR A 17 -9.46 5.80 13.53
N PHE A 18 -9.94 6.95 13.07
CA PHE A 18 -9.58 8.24 13.65
C PHE A 18 -10.47 8.48 14.88
N GLY A 19 -9.84 8.77 16.02
CA GLY A 19 -10.56 9.10 17.25
C GLY A 19 -11.16 10.50 17.18
N GLY A 20 -12.32 10.66 16.53
CA GLY A 20 -13.09 11.91 16.55
C GLY A 20 -13.58 12.40 15.18
N LYS A 21 -14.48 13.40 15.21
CA LYS A 21 -14.97 14.16 14.04
C LYS A 21 -13.87 15.12 13.55
N ASP A 22 -12.76 14.58 13.06
CA ASP A 22 -11.67 15.42 12.55
C ASP A 22 -11.99 15.84 11.11
N ASN A 23 -12.23 17.15 10.93
CA ASN A 23 -12.32 17.78 9.62
C ASN A 23 -10.95 17.71 8.94
N TYR A 24 -10.79 16.74 8.04
CA TYR A 24 -9.63 16.64 7.15
C TYR A 24 -9.47 17.90 6.32
N GLN A 25 -8.33 18.58 6.44
CA GLN A 25 -7.98 19.69 5.56
C GLN A 25 -6.94 19.25 4.52
N ALA A 26 -6.93 19.93 3.37
CA ALA A 26 -5.99 19.61 2.28
C ALA A 26 -4.53 19.77 2.70
N GLU A 27 -4.24 20.70 3.61
CA GLU A 27 -2.90 20.94 4.16
C GLU A 27 -2.38 19.75 4.99
N ASP A 28 -3.29 18.99 5.63
CA ASP A 28 -2.91 17.80 6.39
C ASP A 28 -2.44 16.67 5.47
N PHE A 29 -3.05 16.57 4.29
CA PHE A 29 -2.63 15.63 3.26
C PHE A 29 -1.24 16.00 2.71
N GLN A 30 -1.00 17.28 2.41
CA GLN A 30 0.32 17.73 1.91
C GLN A 30 1.46 17.37 2.87
N LYS A 31 1.23 17.54 4.17
CA LYS A 31 2.21 17.17 5.21
C LYS A 31 2.37 15.65 5.36
N SER A 32 1.39 14.85 4.93
CA SER A 32 1.47 13.38 4.97
C SER A 32 2.48 12.81 3.95
N ILE A 33 2.75 13.54 2.86
CA ILE A 33 3.64 13.09 1.77
C ILE A 33 5.06 12.78 2.30
N TYR A 34 5.53 13.51 3.32
CA TYR A 34 6.83 13.24 3.95
C TYR A 34 6.93 11.83 4.58
N PHE A 35 5.80 11.19 4.87
CA PHE A 35 5.76 9.83 5.41
C PHE A 35 5.66 8.77 4.32
N PHE A 36 5.44 9.11 3.05
CA PHE A 36 5.29 8.14 1.97
C PHE A 36 6.50 7.21 1.82
N PRO A 37 7.76 7.68 1.88
CA PRO A 37 8.92 6.80 1.83
C PRO A 37 8.94 5.77 2.97
N LEU A 38 8.51 6.18 4.17
CA LEU A 38 8.44 5.29 5.33
C LEU A 38 7.36 4.22 5.14
N ILE A 39 6.17 4.61 4.65
CA ILE A 39 5.10 3.65 4.36
C ILE A 39 5.51 2.70 3.23
N GLY A 40 6.18 3.21 2.19
CA GLY A 40 6.74 2.39 1.12
C GLY A 40 7.76 1.37 1.63
N LEU A 41 8.62 1.76 2.58
CA LEU A 41 9.55 0.83 3.24
C LEU A 41 8.80 -0.26 4.02
N ILE A 42 7.75 0.10 4.76
CA ILE A 42 6.92 -0.87 5.49
C ILE A 42 6.25 -1.86 4.52
N ILE A 43 5.65 -1.37 3.43
CA ILE A 43 5.07 -2.22 2.37
C ILE A 43 6.15 -3.14 1.80
N GLY A 44 7.32 -2.61 1.46
CA GLY A 44 8.44 -3.38 0.92
C GLY A 44 8.91 -4.49 1.85
N LEU A 45 9.02 -4.22 3.16
CA LEU A 45 9.37 -5.23 4.16
C LEU A 45 8.31 -6.33 4.29
N ILE A 46 7.02 -5.96 4.26
CA ILE A 46 5.92 -6.94 4.30
C ILE A 46 5.96 -7.83 3.07
N LEU A 47 6.17 -7.26 1.88
CA LEU A 47 6.28 -8.03 0.63
C LEU A 47 7.52 -8.92 0.63
N TRP A 48 8.67 -8.40 1.03
CA TRP A 48 9.91 -9.18 1.11
C TRP A 48 9.76 -10.36 2.06
N GLY A 49 9.22 -10.14 3.27
CA GLY A 49 8.96 -11.21 4.24
C GLY A 49 7.95 -12.23 3.71
N SER A 50 6.89 -11.77 3.04
CA SER A 50 5.88 -12.63 2.43
C SER A 50 6.46 -13.49 1.31
N TYR A 51 7.27 -12.90 0.42
CA TYR A 51 7.96 -13.64 -0.63
C TYR A 51 8.90 -14.70 -0.06
N TYR A 52 9.70 -14.33 0.94
CA TYR A 52 10.62 -15.25 1.60
C TYR A 52 9.87 -16.47 2.16
N LEU A 53 8.71 -16.29 2.79
CA LEU A 53 7.89 -17.40 3.29
C LEU A 53 7.24 -18.22 2.18
N LEU A 54 6.73 -17.56 1.13
CA LEU A 54 6.10 -18.25 -0.01
C LEU A 54 7.10 -19.09 -0.81
N ASP A 55 8.31 -18.59 -1.02
CA ASP A 55 9.37 -19.28 -1.79
C ASP A 55 9.89 -20.54 -1.09
N LEU A 56 9.69 -20.67 0.23
CA LEU A 56 9.99 -21.91 0.96
C LEU A 56 9.00 -23.05 0.66
N VAL A 57 7.80 -22.72 0.17
CA VAL A 57 6.69 -23.68 0.04
C VAL A 57 6.27 -23.88 -1.43
N PHE A 58 6.33 -22.84 -2.24
CA PHE A 58 5.79 -22.83 -3.60
C PHE A 58 6.88 -22.62 -4.67
N PRO A 59 6.69 -23.13 -5.90
CA PRO A 59 7.48 -22.75 -7.05
C PRO A 59 7.43 -21.24 -7.32
N LYS A 60 8.52 -20.67 -7.83
CA LYS A 60 8.69 -19.23 -8.05
C LYS A 60 7.51 -18.53 -8.72
N MET A 61 6.90 -19.16 -9.73
CA MET A 61 5.79 -18.57 -10.47
C MET A 61 4.52 -18.43 -9.60
N ILE A 62 4.26 -19.40 -8.74
CA ILE A 62 3.13 -19.37 -7.80
C ILE A 62 3.41 -18.35 -6.70
N SER A 63 4.63 -18.33 -6.15
CA SER A 63 5.06 -17.34 -5.16
C SER A 63 4.91 -15.92 -5.67
N ALA A 64 5.29 -15.65 -6.93
CA ALA A 64 5.15 -14.33 -7.55
C ALA A 64 3.68 -13.92 -7.72
N ALA A 65 2.82 -14.83 -8.17
CA ALA A 65 1.38 -14.55 -8.33
C ALA A 65 0.71 -14.26 -6.97
N LEU A 66 1.02 -15.06 -5.94
CA LEU A 66 0.53 -14.84 -4.59
C LEU A 66 1.07 -13.54 -3.98
N LEU A 67 2.34 -13.21 -4.24
CA LEU A 67 2.93 -11.95 -3.78
C LEU A 67 2.24 -10.74 -4.42
N LEU A 68 1.94 -10.78 -5.72
CA LEU A 68 1.15 -9.76 -6.40
C LEU A 68 -0.25 -9.63 -5.80
N LEU A 69 -0.90 -10.74 -5.49
CA LEU A 69 -2.20 -10.73 -4.82
C LEU A 69 -2.12 -10.04 -3.44
N ILE A 70 -1.10 -10.38 -2.63
CA ILE A 70 -0.85 -9.71 -1.33
C ILE A 70 -0.65 -8.21 -1.52
N TYR A 71 0.15 -7.81 -2.52
CA TYR A 71 0.40 -6.41 -2.82
C TYR A 71 -0.89 -5.64 -3.19
N VAL A 72 -1.73 -6.22 -4.04
CA VAL A 72 -3.01 -5.64 -4.44
C VAL A 72 -3.95 -5.53 -3.24
N LEU A 73 -4.05 -6.56 -2.40
CA LEU A 73 -4.89 -6.53 -1.21
C LEU A 73 -4.42 -5.49 -0.19
N LEU A 74 -3.09 -5.35 -0.03
CA LEU A 74 -2.48 -4.40 0.91
C LEU A 74 -2.65 -2.95 0.46
N THR A 75 -2.51 -2.66 -0.84
CA THR A 75 -2.55 -1.30 -1.39
C THR A 75 -3.91 -0.89 -1.94
N GLY A 76 -4.83 -1.84 -2.11
CA GLY A 76 -6.11 -1.61 -2.78
C GLY A 76 -6.00 -1.42 -4.30
N GLY A 77 -4.83 -1.67 -4.89
CA GLY A 77 -4.60 -1.52 -6.33
C GLY A 77 -4.09 -0.13 -6.76
N LEU A 78 -4.01 0.84 -5.84
CA LEU A 78 -3.62 2.24 -6.14
C LEU A 78 -2.31 2.36 -6.92
N HIS A 79 -1.32 1.53 -6.63
CA HIS A 79 -0.02 1.59 -7.30
C HIS A 79 -0.03 0.98 -8.71
N LEU A 80 -1.00 0.10 -8.99
CA LEU A 80 -1.19 -0.50 -10.32
C LEU A 80 -2.19 0.31 -11.16
N ASP A 81 -2.89 1.27 -10.57
CA ASP A 81 -3.92 2.09 -11.21
C ASP A 81 -3.42 2.74 -12.50
N GLY A 82 -2.26 3.41 -12.46
CA GLY A 82 -1.67 4.04 -13.65
C GLY A 82 -1.30 3.06 -14.76
N LEU A 83 -1.00 1.79 -14.44
CA LEU A 83 -0.80 0.75 -15.46
C LEU A 83 -2.15 0.35 -16.08
N ILE A 84 -3.19 0.21 -15.25
CA ILE A 84 -4.54 -0.15 -15.70
C ILE A 84 -5.11 0.96 -16.59
N ASP A 85 -4.99 2.23 -16.17
CA ASP A 85 -5.40 3.42 -16.93
C ASP A 85 -4.70 3.51 -18.30
N THR A 86 -3.44 3.05 -18.38
CA THR A 86 -2.69 3.01 -19.64
C THR A 86 -3.17 1.88 -20.55
N VAL A 87 -3.68 0.79 -19.98
CA VAL A 87 -4.12 -0.39 -20.73
C VAL A 87 -5.56 -0.23 -21.23
N ASP A 88 -6.45 0.43 -20.49
CA ASP A 88 -7.84 0.65 -20.90
C ASP A 88 -8.05 1.98 -21.65
N GLY A 89 -7.11 2.92 -21.53
CA GLY A 89 -7.07 4.17 -22.29
C GLY A 89 -6.39 4.09 -23.66
N VAL A 90 -5.72 2.98 -23.99
CA VAL A 90 -5.11 2.67 -25.31
C VAL A 90 -6.00 1.71 -26.08
#